data_AF-A0A6P8X6H3-F1
#
_entry.id   AF-A0A6P8X6H3-F1
#
_cell.length_a   1.000
_cell.length_b   1.000
_cell.length_c   1.000
_cell.angle_alpha   90.00
_cell.angle_beta   90.00
_cell.angle_gamma   90.00
#
_symmetry.space_group_name_H-M   'P 1'
#
loop_
_entity.id
_entity.type
_entity.pdbx_description
1 polymer ?
#
loop_
_entity_poly.entity_id
_entity_poly.type
_entity_poly.pdbx_seq_one_letter_code
_entity_poly.pdbx_strand_id
1 'polypeptide(L)'
;MESISKEVIDTELMLVTANVGSLFEDPKRLLSIWLEEFIAKITELKPQFLALHLQEVGGKTYENSMDHVQEFIKYLNETMGSMDYTYVRIYMDEDYKSVENFTALGNIYFGHKNICTLRIWNFLKHGWEDKLNENQIYTGNIEAVATKEKSKFPQHFFPECKWSRKGFMRTRWEINGTVIELVNIHLFHDASNLVACADFPSVYCKTRRRALIHTIERFHLDDKNGSVPFFCFGDFNFRCDTAGVVKELTANLVAHRVQSIKTDNTKIHYRNSIGNNILTLGKKEFSHADHQLKFKEYWLKNFDKELEPLTEILIEYPINFIPSYPFEEDPEMPTDYMSTRCPSWCDRILMTPQVNDIIACNEWKYDIIGESVCMGDHKPIYLTVRLKQNKGSMSPRKAPNLLKTLMENTMVDDSLWMEQSNVEDASTSAKSIFNSQYIMVKAISPNISKVGKDESICPEKLNTDHSGVLLKETTV
;
A
#
# COMPACT_ATOMS: atom_id res chain seq x y z
N MET A 1 50.82 -25.54 -2.20
CA MET A 1 49.46 -25.25 -1.71
C MET A 1 48.82 -24.31 -2.70
N GLU A 2 48.04 -24.84 -3.63
CA GLU A 2 47.15 -24.01 -4.43
C GLU A 2 46.05 -23.52 -3.50
N SER A 3 45.88 -22.21 -3.40
CA SER A 3 44.72 -21.63 -2.72
C SER A 3 43.50 -21.92 -3.60
N ILE A 4 42.73 -22.95 -3.22
CA ILE A 4 41.39 -23.15 -3.76
C ILE A 4 40.62 -21.86 -3.47
N SER A 5 40.42 -21.04 -4.49
CA SER A 5 39.50 -19.92 -4.43
C SER A 5 38.12 -20.51 -4.18
N LYS A 6 37.64 -20.44 -2.93
CA LYS A 6 36.22 -20.65 -2.67
C LYS A 6 35.47 -19.71 -3.60
N GLU A 7 34.63 -20.26 -4.47
CA GLU A 7 33.67 -19.45 -5.21
C GLU A 7 32.87 -18.66 -4.18
N VAL A 8 32.87 -17.34 -4.35
CA VAL A 8 32.07 -16.44 -3.53
C VAL A 8 30.65 -16.53 -4.08
N ILE A 9 29.87 -17.44 -3.52
CA ILE A 9 28.48 -17.65 -3.92
C ILE A 9 27.65 -16.52 -3.30
N ASP A 10 27.27 -15.54 -4.11
CA ASP A 10 26.39 -14.45 -3.70
C ASP A 10 25.05 -14.98 -3.15
N THR A 11 24.46 -14.26 -2.19
CA THR A 11 23.32 -14.78 -1.43
C THR A 11 22.01 -14.47 -2.14
N GLU A 12 21.22 -15.50 -2.44
CA GLU A 12 19.94 -15.33 -3.13
C GLU A 12 18.89 -14.76 -2.17
N LEU A 13 18.44 -13.53 -2.43
CA LEU A 13 17.39 -12.86 -1.67
C LEU A 13 16.06 -12.94 -2.43
N MET A 14 14.96 -13.08 -1.69
CA MET A 14 13.61 -12.79 -2.16
C MET A 14 12.97 -11.76 -1.21
N LEU A 15 12.60 -10.61 -1.76
CA LEU A 15 11.91 -9.53 -1.04
C LEU A 15 10.47 -9.52 -1.54
N VAL A 16 9.49 -9.56 -0.64
CA VAL A 16 8.06 -9.67 -0.97
C VAL A 16 7.29 -8.64 -0.18
N THR A 17 6.36 -7.94 -0.82
CA THR A 17 5.34 -7.16 -0.10
C THR A 17 3.93 -7.62 -0.48
N ALA A 18 3.04 -7.63 0.52
CA ALA A 18 1.64 -7.96 0.36
C ALA A 18 0.78 -7.16 1.35
N ASN A 19 -0.14 -6.35 0.84
CA ASN A 19 -1.30 -5.95 1.62
C ASN A 19 -2.21 -7.19 1.75
N VAL A 20 -2.48 -7.61 3.00
CA VAL A 20 -3.16 -8.86 3.34
C VAL A 20 -4.53 -8.63 3.98
N GLY A 21 -5.10 -7.43 3.79
CA GLY A 21 -6.38 -7.04 4.38
C GLY A 21 -7.50 -8.05 4.12
N SER A 22 -7.70 -8.43 2.86
CA SER A 22 -8.69 -9.41 2.39
C SER A 22 -8.56 -10.80 3.01
N LEU A 23 -7.33 -11.28 3.25
CA LEU A 23 -7.08 -12.67 3.64
C LEU A 23 -7.71 -13.01 4.99
N PHE A 24 -7.79 -12.01 5.87
CA PHE A 24 -8.35 -12.14 7.21
C PHE A 24 -9.87 -11.90 7.25
N GLU A 25 -10.50 -11.60 6.12
CA GLU A 25 -11.95 -11.43 5.96
C GLU A 25 -12.61 -12.70 5.37
N ASP A 26 -11.94 -13.42 4.46
CA ASP A 26 -12.27 -14.81 4.10
C ASP A 26 -11.08 -15.77 4.30
N PRO A 27 -10.81 -16.18 5.55
CA PRO A 27 -9.72 -17.09 5.87
C PRO A 27 -9.94 -18.53 5.37
N LYS A 28 -11.14 -18.87 4.86
CA LYS A 28 -11.43 -20.22 4.36
C LYS A 28 -11.08 -20.37 2.89
N ARG A 29 -11.34 -19.35 2.07
CA ARG A 29 -11.03 -19.33 0.63
C ARG A 29 -9.73 -18.58 0.34
N LEU A 30 -9.59 -17.33 0.78
CA LEU A 30 -8.49 -16.48 0.32
C LEU A 30 -7.17 -16.80 1.01
N LEU A 31 -7.16 -16.99 2.34
CA LEU A 31 -5.93 -17.28 3.08
C LEU A 31 -5.27 -18.62 2.65
N SER A 32 -6.07 -19.64 2.36
CA SER A 32 -5.60 -20.96 1.91
C SER A 32 -4.99 -20.87 0.51
N ILE A 33 -5.72 -20.29 -0.46
CA ILE A 33 -5.24 -20.03 -1.83
C ILE A 33 -3.93 -19.22 -1.81
N TRP A 34 -3.89 -18.15 -1.01
CA TRP A 34 -2.72 -17.29 -0.88
C TRP A 34 -1.49 -18.05 -0.36
N LEU A 35 -1.67 -18.85 0.69
CA LEU A 35 -0.61 -19.65 1.28
C LEU A 35 -0.06 -20.70 0.31
N GLU A 36 -0.94 -21.40 -0.42
CA GLU A 36 -0.53 -22.40 -1.41
C GLU A 36 0.33 -21.79 -2.53
N GLU A 37 -0.13 -20.69 -3.15
CA GLU A 37 0.58 -20.01 -4.23
C GLU A 37 1.89 -19.35 -3.75
N PHE A 38 1.88 -18.77 -2.54
CA PHE A 38 3.09 -18.18 -1.93
C PHE A 38 4.17 -19.22 -1.63
N ILE A 39 3.79 -20.35 -1.03
CA ILE A 39 4.70 -21.46 -0.74
C ILE A 39 5.18 -22.13 -2.04
N ALA A 40 4.32 -22.26 -3.06
CA ALA A 40 4.72 -22.72 -4.38
C ALA A 40 5.81 -21.82 -5.00
N LYS A 41 5.65 -20.49 -4.89
CA LYS A 41 6.65 -19.51 -5.38
C LYS A 41 7.99 -19.62 -4.65
N ILE A 42 7.99 -19.83 -3.35
CA ILE A 42 9.21 -20.08 -2.56
C ILE A 42 9.86 -21.40 -2.97
N THR A 43 9.06 -22.44 -3.23
CA THR A 43 9.55 -23.77 -3.66
C THR A 43 10.17 -23.74 -5.06
N GLU A 44 9.66 -22.88 -5.95
CA GLU A 44 10.23 -22.58 -7.27
C GLU A 44 11.58 -21.86 -7.14
N LEU A 45 11.61 -20.74 -6.41
CA LEU A 45 12.73 -19.80 -6.40
C LEU A 45 13.85 -20.15 -5.40
N LYS A 46 13.54 -20.89 -4.33
CA LYS A 46 14.46 -21.39 -3.30
C LYS A 46 15.44 -20.33 -2.73
N PRO A 47 14.97 -19.13 -2.36
CA PRO A 47 15.84 -18.08 -1.85
C PRO A 47 16.58 -18.52 -0.58
N GLN A 48 17.82 -18.07 -0.41
CA GLN A 48 18.54 -18.32 0.83
C GLN A 48 18.02 -17.43 1.96
N PHE A 49 17.61 -16.21 1.65
CA PHE A 49 16.99 -15.27 2.59
C PHE A 49 15.68 -14.72 2.01
N LEU A 50 14.58 -14.91 2.72
CA LEU A 50 13.25 -14.40 2.38
C LEU A 50 12.87 -13.30 3.37
N ALA A 51 12.45 -12.15 2.84
CA ALA A 51 11.81 -11.08 3.59
C ALA A 51 10.39 -10.85 3.06
N LEU A 52 9.38 -11.08 3.91
CA LEU A 52 7.98 -10.84 3.61
C LEU A 52 7.47 -9.69 4.48
N HIS A 53 7.08 -8.59 3.82
CA HIS A 53 6.49 -7.41 4.43
C HIS A 53 4.99 -7.39 4.19
N LEU A 54 4.24 -7.23 5.26
CA LEU A 54 2.78 -7.29 5.28
C LEU A 54 2.20 -5.95 5.70
N GLN A 55 1.10 -5.58 5.07
CA GLN A 55 0.27 -4.44 5.42
C GLN A 55 -1.16 -4.91 5.71
N GLU A 56 -1.85 -4.21 6.63
CA GLU A 56 -3.21 -4.56 7.08
C GLU A 56 -3.33 -5.96 7.69
N VAL A 57 -2.32 -6.36 8.48
CA VAL A 57 -2.38 -7.56 9.33
C VAL A 57 -3.60 -7.49 10.24
N GLY A 58 -4.41 -8.54 10.26
CA GLY A 58 -5.70 -8.59 10.94
C GLY A 58 -6.89 -8.00 10.17
N GLY A 59 -6.72 -7.54 8.92
CA GLY A 59 -7.81 -7.09 8.06
C GLY A 59 -8.48 -5.79 8.50
N LYS A 60 -9.72 -5.55 8.04
CA LYS A 60 -10.55 -4.41 8.47
C LYS A 60 -11.21 -4.65 9.85
N THR A 61 -11.34 -5.91 10.30
CA THR A 61 -12.04 -6.30 11.55
C THR A 61 -11.15 -7.06 12.55
N TYR A 62 -10.09 -6.41 13.01
CA TYR A 62 -9.01 -6.96 13.87
C TYR A 62 -9.45 -7.65 15.17
N GLU A 63 -10.63 -7.34 15.73
CA GLU A 63 -11.11 -7.96 16.97
C GLU A 63 -11.49 -9.43 16.80
N ASN A 64 -11.87 -9.84 15.58
CA ASN A 64 -12.38 -11.18 15.27
C ASN A 64 -11.39 -12.05 14.47
N SER A 65 -10.33 -11.45 13.92
CA SER A 65 -9.41 -12.09 12.97
C SER A 65 -8.05 -12.48 13.57
N MET A 66 -7.76 -12.10 14.81
CA MET A 66 -6.44 -12.28 15.40
C MET A 66 -6.01 -13.75 15.51
N ASP A 67 -6.96 -14.66 15.74
CA ASP A 67 -6.69 -16.11 15.75
C ASP A 67 -6.16 -16.58 14.38
N HIS A 68 -6.71 -16.08 13.28
CA HIS A 68 -6.25 -16.40 11.92
C HIS A 68 -4.85 -15.85 11.62
N VAL A 69 -4.44 -14.74 12.25
CA VAL A 69 -3.06 -14.24 12.18
C VAL A 69 -2.10 -15.23 12.84
N GLN A 70 -2.47 -15.80 13.99
CA GLN A 70 -1.65 -16.83 14.66
C GLN A 70 -1.61 -18.14 13.88
N GLU A 71 -2.73 -18.58 13.29
CA GLU A 71 -2.78 -19.75 12.40
C GLU A 71 -1.88 -19.57 11.16
N PHE A 72 -1.92 -18.40 10.52
CA PHE A 72 -1.07 -18.02 9.39
C PHE A 72 0.43 -18.06 9.75
N ILE A 73 0.83 -17.43 10.86
CA ILE A 73 2.21 -17.45 11.37
C ILE A 73 2.67 -18.89 11.61
N LYS A 74 1.84 -19.70 12.28
CA LYS A 74 2.15 -21.09 12.60
C LYS A 74 2.37 -21.91 11.33
N TYR A 75 1.43 -21.84 10.37
CA TYR A 75 1.51 -22.57 9.11
C TYR A 75 2.77 -22.22 8.32
N LEU A 76 3.08 -20.92 8.17
CA LEU A 76 4.31 -20.49 7.52
C LEU A 76 5.56 -21.00 8.24
N ASN A 77 5.61 -20.90 9.56
CA ASN A 77 6.76 -21.34 10.35
C ASN A 77 7.00 -22.86 10.25
N GLU A 78 5.95 -23.68 10.34
CA GLU A 78 6.02 -25.14 10.18
C GLU A 78 6.45 -25.53 8.75
N THR A 79 5.87 -24.88 7.74
CA THR A 79 6.16 -25.15 6.33
C THR A 79 7.60 -24.76 5.97
N MET A 80 8.05 -23.56 6.35
CA MET A 80 9.40 -23.08 6.07
C MET A 80 10.47 -23.87 6.83
N GLY A 81 10.17 -24.31 8.07
CA GLY A 81 11.04 -25.22 8.80
C GLY A 81 11.25 -26.57 8.09
N SER A 82 10.22 -27.09 7.41
CA SER A 82 10.34 -28.31 6.58
C SER A 82 11.21 -28.10 5.32
N MET A 83 11.41 -26.85 4.90
CA MET A 83 12.23 -26.44 3.75
C MET A 83 13.62 -25.94 4.18
N ASP A 84 14.13 -26.39 5.33
CA ASP A 84 15.48 -26.07 5.83
C ASP A 84 15.74 -24.58 6.15
N TYR A 85 14.69 -23.76 6.32
CA TYR A 85 14.80 -22.42 6.89
C TYR A 85 14.84 -22.50 8.42
N THR A 86 16.07 -22.57 8.95
CA THR A 86 16.33 -22.68 10.37
C THR A 86 16.27 -21.36 11.12
N TYR A 87 16.45 -20.23 10.42
CA TYR A 87 16.33 -18.90 11.01
C TYR A 87 14.95 -18.29 10.75
N VAL A 88 14.29 -17.83 11.81
CA VAL A 88 12.95 -17.26 11.81
C VAL A 88 12.92 -15.99 12.65
N ARG A 89 12.44 -14.89 12.04
CA ARG A 89 12.20 -13.62 12.71
C ARG A 89 10.85 -13.05 12.30
N ILE A 90 9.95 -12.89 13.26
CA ILE A 90 8.60 -12.37 12.98
C ILE A 90 8.28 -11.21 13.92
N TYR A 91 7.78 -10.12 13.36
CA TYR A 91 7.21 -8.99 14.08
C TYR A 91 5.82 -8.72 13.53
N MET A 92 4.77 -8.90 14.33
CA MET A 92 3.41 -8.50 13.98
C MET A 92 2.95 -7.40 14.93
N ASP A 93 2.60 -6.25 14.36
CA ASP A 93 2.04 -5.15 15.10
C ASP A 93 0.53 -5.34 15.25
N GLU A 94 0.12 -5.97 16.36
CA GLU A 94 -1.26 -6.41 16.62
C GLU A 94 -1.95 -5.61 17.74
N ASP A 95 -1.24 -4.68 18.39
CA ASP A 95 -1.78 -3.85 19.49
C ASP A 95 -2.71 -2.73 19.01
N TYR A 96 -3.87 -3.12 18.51
CA TYR A 96 -4.95 -2.21 18.07
C TYR A 96 -5.47 -1.28 19.19
N LYS A 97 -5.13 -1.56 20.46
CA LYS A 97 -5.50 -0.71 21.61
C LYS A 97 -4.56 0.49 21.73
N SER A 98 -3.33 0.38 21.24
CA SER A 98 -2.37 1.48 21.19
C SER A 98 -2.58 2.36 19.95
N VAL A 99 -3.68 3.13 19.96
CA VAL A 99 -4.09 4.07 18.91
C VAL A 99 -2.93 4.89 18.34
N GLU A 100 -2.05 5.40 19.21
CA GLU A 100 -0.95 6.30 18.83
C GLU A 100 0.17 5.59 18.06
N ASN A 101 0.35 4.28 18.26
CA ASN A 101 1.50 3.53 17.73
C ASN A 101 1.10 2.44 16.72
N PHE A 102 -0.15 1.99 16.71
CA PHE A 102 -0.62 0.88 15.88
C PHE A 102 -0.56 1.20 14.39
N THR A 103 0.01 0.25 13.63
CA THR A 103 0.24 0.33 12.19
C THR A 103 -0.30 -0.87 11.38
N ALA A 104 -0.65 -1.99 12.04
CA ALA A 104 -1.02 -3.25 11.38
C ALA A 104 0.03 -3.72 10.35
N LEU A 105 1.32 -3.43 10.60
CA LEU A 105 2.45 -3.91 9.80
C LEU A 105 2.96 -5.24 10.33
N GLY A 106 3.25 -6.16 9.41
CA GLY A 106 3.92 -7.42 9.69
C GLY A 106 5.25 -7.53 8.97
N ASN A 107 6.30 -7.99 9.64
CA ASN A 107 7.59 -8.28 9.04
C ASN A 107 7.99 -9.72 9.38
N ILE A 108 8.06 -10.59 8.38
CA ILE A 108 8.50 -11.98 8.49
C ILE A 108 9.83 -12.12 7.74
N TYR A 109 10.82 -12.76 8.36
CA TYR A 109 12.10 -13.09 7.72
C TYR A 109 12.46 -14.56 7.98
N PHE A 110 12.85 -15.25 6.91
CA PHE A 110 13.33 -16.62 6.95
C PHE A 110 14.75 -16.71 6.37
N GLY A 111 15.65 -17.40 7.07
CA GLY A 111 17.01 -17.68 6.60
C GLY A 111 17.26 -19.19 6.49
N HIS A 112 17.65 -19.63 5.30
CA HIS A 112 18.02 -21.02 5.02
C HIS A 112 19.34 -21.39 5.72
N LYS A 113 19.47 -22.64 6.16
CA LYS A 113 20.67 -23.18 6.86
C LYS A 113 22.02 -23.06 6.11
N ASN A 114 21.98 -22.59 4.86
CA ASN A 114 23.16 -22.40 4.01
C ASN A 114 23.75 -20.98 4.11
N ILE A 115 23.09 -20.04 4.79
CA ILE A 115 23.67 -18.73 5.11
C ILE A 115 24.79 -18.93 6.14
N CYS A 116 26.01 -18.50 5.84
CA CYS A 116 27.18 -18.70 6.69
C CYS A 116 27.21 -17.72 7.87
N THR A 117 26.86 -16.46 7.63
CA THR A 117 26.65 -15.47 8.69
C THR A 117 25.36 -14.70 8.45
N LEU A 118 24.50 -14.71 9.45
CA LEU A 118 23.35 -13.82 9.56
C LEU A 118 23.48 -13.07 10.88
N ARG A 119 23.20 -11.76 10.90
CA ARG A 119 23.09 -10.96 12.13
C ARG A 119 21.98 -9.93 12.00
N ILE A 120 21.36 -9.58 13.12
CA ILE A 120 20.35 -8.51 13.20
C ILE A 120 20.86 -7.39 14.10
N TRP A 121 20.60 -6.15 13.72
CA TRP A 121 20.99 -4.96 14.46
C TRP A 121 20.04 -4.68 15.62
N ASN A 122 20.57 -4.16 16.72
CA ASN A 122 19.81 -3.60 17.82
C ASN A 122 19.92 -2.06 17.78
N PHE A 123 18.80 -1.40 17.48
CA PHE A 123 18.71 0.06 17.32
C PHE A 123 18.81 0.85 18.64
N LEU A 124 18.69 0.19 19.80
CA LEU A 124 18.85 0.80 21.13
C LEU A 124 20.26 0.64 21.70
N LYS A 125 20.93 -0.49 21.39
CA LYS A 125 22.34 -0.75 21.76
C LYS A 125 23.33 -0.17 20.74
N HIS A 126 22.88 0.17 19.54
CA HIS A 126 23.70 0.58 18.40
C HIS A 126 24.79 -0.47 18.05
N GLY A 127 24.37 -1.74 17.97
CA GLY A 127 25.27 -2.87 17.72
C GLY A 127 24.53 -4.12 17.23
N TRP A 128 25.28 -5.12 16.76
CA TRP A 128 24.75 -6.43 16.40
C TRP A 128 24.35 -7.23 17.64
N GLU A 129 23.29 -8.05 17.56
CA GLU A 129 23.02 -9.04 18.61
C GLU A 129 24.05 -10.18 18.57
N ASP A 130 24.66 -10.49 19.72
CA ASP A 130 25.73 -11.50 19.85
C ASP A 130 25.27 -12.93 19.58
N LYS A 131 23.96 -13.18 19.69
CA LYS A 131 23.33 -14.47 19.42
C LYS A 131 22.00 -14.26 18.71
N LEU A 132 21.92 -14.76 17.49
CA LEU A 132 20.63 -15.02 16.87
C LEU A 132 20.05 -16.30 17.49
N ASN A 133 18.98 -16.16 18.26
CA ASN A 133 18.09 -17.27 18.51
C ASN A 133 17.41 -17.64 17.18
N GLU A 134 17.46 -18.93 16.84
CA GLU A 134 17.00 -19.48 15.56
C GLU A 134 15.50 -19.22 15.30
N ASN A 135 14.69 -19.12 16.35
CA ASN A 135 13.28 -18.74 16.22
C ASN A 135 12.90 -17.65 17.24
N GLN A 136 12.51 -16.45 16.76
CA GLN A 136 11.90 -15.41 17.60
C GLN A 136 10.70 -14.76 16.89
N ILE A 137 9.55 -14.88 17.53
CA ILE A 137 8.25 -14.38 17.08
C ILE A 137 7.78 -13.34 18.11
N TYR A 138 7.44 -12.14 17.64
CA TYR A 138 6.91 -11.04 18.43
C TYR A 138 5.54 -10.66 17.87
N THR A 139 4.49 -10.85 18.68
CA THR A 139 3.08 -10.53 18.36
C THR A 139 2.51 -9.63 19.46
N GLY A 140 1.30 -9.07 19.28
CA GLY A 140 0.74 -8.08 20.19
C GLY A 140 1.46 -6.72 20.16
N ASN A 141 1.88 -6.22 21.32
CA ASN A 141 2.65 -4.97 21.43
C ASN A 141 4.14 -5.22 21.19
N ILE A 142 4.67 -4.63 20.12
CA ILE A 142 6.07 -4.77 19.73
C ILE A 142 6.92 -3.52 20.00
N GLU A 143 6.46 -2.51 20.76
CA GLU A 143 7.20 -1.24 20.90
C GLU A 143 8.58 -1.40 21.53
N ALA A 144 8.69 -2.21 22.59
CA ALA A 144 9.95 -2.43 23.30
C ALA A 144 10.97 -3.32 22.53
N VAL A 145 10.63 -3.81 21.33
CA VAL A 145 11.47 -4.77 20.59
C VAL A 145 12.59 -4.04 19.85
N ALA A 146 13.77 -4.00 20.47
CA ALA A 146 14.93 -3.21 20.05
C ALA A 146 15.58 -3.58 18.70
N THR A 147 15.22 -4.72 18.10
CA THR A 147 15.78 -5.20 16.82
C THR A 147 15.02 -4.71 15.58
N LYS A 148 13.99 -3.88 15.79
CA LYS A 148 13.31 -3.10 14.76
C LYS A 148 13.12 -1.67 15.23
N GLU A 149 13.02 -0.74 14.29
CA GLU A 149 12.41 0.56 14.52
C GLU A 149 11.01 0.54 13.89
N LYS A 150 10.00 1.11 14.55
CA LYS A 150 8.66 1.31 13.99
C LYS A 150 8.23 2.74 14.25
N SER A 151 7.50 3.36 13.33
CA SER A 151 6.83 4.63 13.58
C SER A 151 5.53 4.72 12.79
N LYS A 152 4.47 5.18 13.46
CA LYS A 152 3.22 5.59 12.84
C LYS A 152 3.38 7.01 12.29
N PHE A 153 2.81 7.30 11.12
CA PHE A 153 2.87 8.67 10.58
C PHE A 153 2.08 9.66 11.44
N PRO A 154 2.57 10.90 11.62
CA PRO A 154 1.87 11.93 12.38
C PRO A 154 0.45 12.20 11.83
N GLN A 155 -0.52 12.35 12.73
CA GLN A 155 -1.93 12.57 12.37
C GLN A 155 -2.13 13.77 11.44
N HIS A 156 -1.33 14.83 11.62
CA HIS A 156 -1.44 16.03 10.77
C HIS A 156 -1.11 15.75 9.31
N PHE A 157 -0.29 14.74 8.96
CA PHE A 157 0.00 14.38 7.57
C PHE A 157 -1.24 13.97 6.76
N PHE A 158 -2.30 13.49 7.42
CA PHE A 158 -3.54 13.07 6.75
C PHE A 158 -4.78 13.49 7.57
N PRO A 159 -5.09 14.80 7.59
CA PRO A 159 -6.02 15.38 8.57
C PRO A 159 -7.46 14.89 8.39
N GLU A 160 -7.86 14.53 7.17
CA GLU A 160 -9.17 13.95 6.85
C GLU A 160 -9.44 12.61 7.57
N CYS A 161 -8.39 11.86 7.93
CA CYS A 161 -8.51 10.50 8.47
C CYS A 161 -8.21 10.44 9.97
N LYS A 162 -9.24 10.62 10.80
CA LYS A 162 -9.13 10.64 12.28
C LYS A 162 -8.47 9.40 12.92
N TRP A 163 -8.39 8.28 12.19
CA TRP A 163 -7.85 7.00 12.67
C TRP A 163 -7.03 6.32 11.57
N SER A 164 -5.80 6.79 11.34
CA SER A 164 -4.86 6.15 10.43
C SER A 164 -4.19 4.92 11.08
N ARG A 165 -3.76 3.95 10.24
CA ARG A 165 -2.80 2.87 10.57
C ARG A 165 -1.50 2.97 9.75
N LYS A 166 -1.31 4.06 9.00
CA LYS A 166 -0.20 4.20 8.05
C LYS A 166 1.12 4.53 8.80
N GLY A 167 2.23 3.95 8.37
CA GLY A 167 3.53 4.03 9.07
C GLY A 167 4.64 3.26 8.36
N PHE A 168 5.75 3.00 9.06
CA PHE A 168 6.84 2.15 8.59
C PHE A 168 7.44 1.27 9.70
N MET A 169 8.10 0.17 9.31
CA MET A 169 8.91 -0.68 10.19
C MET A 169 10.25 -1.04 9.54
N ARG A 170 11.35 -0.56 10.12
CA ARG A 170 12.74 -0.75 9.67
C ARG A 170 13.44 -1.85 10.47
N THR A 171 14.18 -2.70 9.76
CA THR A 171 15.12 -3.69 10.33
C THR A 171 16.46 -3.59 9.61
N ARG A 172 17.56 -3.94 10.27
CA ARG A 172 18.90 -3.98 9.66
C ARG A 172 19.53 -5.35 9.86
N TRP A 173 20.09 -5.86 8.76
CA TRP A 173 20.64 -7.19 8.63
C TRP A 173 22.08 -7.14 8.17
N GLU A 174 22.90 -8.06 8.64
CA GLU A 174 24.11 -8.48 7.94
C GLU A 174 23.89 -9.89 7.42
N ILE A 175 24.10 -10.08 6.12
CA ILE A 175 23.97 -11.36 5.43
C ILE A 175 25.29 -11.63 4.72
N ASN A 176 25.99 -12.71 5.11
CA ASN A 176 27.30 -13.12 4.58
C ASN A 176 28.31 -11.95 4.47
N GLY A 177 28.39 -11.13 5.52
CA GLY A 177 29.31 -10.00 5.63
C GLY A 177 28.89 -8.72 4.88
N THR A 178 27.66 -8.65 4.37
CA THR A 178 27.11 -7.46 3.70
C THR A 178 25.92 -6.91 4.47
N VAL A 179 25.93 -5.60 4.73
CA VAL A 179 24.90 -4.93 5.55
C VAL A 179 23.83 -4.29 4.67
N ILE A 180 22.56 -4.58 4.97
CA ILE A 180 21.38 -3.98 4.34
C ILE A 180 20.31 -3.60 5.36
N GLU A 181 19.51 -2.60 5.04
CA GLU A 181 18.26 -2.30 5.72
C GLU A 181 17.05 -2.74 4.89
N LEU A 182 16.02 -3.26 5.58
CA LEU A 182 14.76 -3.69 5.01
C LEU A 182 13.64 -2.93 5.73
N VAL A 183 12.90 -2.12 4.98
CA VAL A 183 11.90 -1.17 5.48
C VAL A 183 10.53 -1.53 4.91
N ASN A 184 9.63 -1.98 5.77
CA ASN A 184 8.21 -2.12 5.45
C ASN A 184 7.58 -0.73 5.53
N ILE A 185 6.79 -0.32 4.54
CA ILE A 185 6.09 0.96 4.55
C ILE A 185 4.62 0.80 4.14
N HIS A 186 3.75 1.62 4.71
CA HIS A 186 2.37 1.68 4.32
C HIS A 186 1.90 3.12 4.29
N LEU A 187 1.67 3.67 3.10
CA LEU A 187 1.35 5.08 2.88
C LEU A 187 -0.17 5.34 2.77
N PHE A 188 -0.55 6.62 2.65
CA PHE A 188 -1.93 7.07 2.63
C PHE A 188 -2.64 6.78 1.30
N HIS A 189 -3.92 6.36 1.39
CA HIS A 189 -4.76 5.97 0.26
C HIS A 189 -5.65 7.13 -0.23
N ASP A 190 -6.15 7.03 -1.46
CA ASP A 190 -7.06 8.02 -2.05
C ASP A 190 -8.49 7.82 -1.55
N ALA A 191 -9.02 8.79 -0.80
CA ALA A 191 -10.40 8.78 -0.30
C ALA A 191 -11.46 9.05 -1.40
N SER A 192 -11.08 9.72 -2.50
CA SER A 192 -11.99 10.11 -3.58
C SER A 192 -11.33 10.12 -4.97
N ASN A 193 -11.83 9.33 -5.92
CA ASN A 193 -11.35 9.40 -7.32
C ASN A 193 -11.61 10.77 -7.96
N LEU A 194 -12.66 11.49 -7.52
CA LEU A 194 -12.98 12.82 -8.03
C LEU A 194 -11.95 13.87 -7.62
N VAL A 195 -11.38 13.74 -6.41
CA VAL A 195 -10.31 14.62 -5.92
C VAL A 195 -8.98 14.24 -6.57
N ALA A 196 -8.71 12.94 -6.74
CA ALA A 196 -7.54 12.43 -7.47
C ALA A 196 -7.51 12.85 -8.95
N CYS A 197 -8.68 12.99 -9.57
CA CYS A 197 -8.85 13.43 -10.96
C CYS A 197 -8.81 14.97 -11.13
N ALA A 198 -8.85 15.76 -10.05
CA ALA A 198 -8.95 17.22 -10.15
C ALA A 198 -7.66 17.89 -10.65
N ASP A 199 -6.50 17.37 -10.24
CA ASP A 199 -5.16 17.87 -10.60
C ASP A 199 -4.11 16.77 -10.41
N PHE A 200 -2.96 16.89 -11.08
CA PHE A 200 -1.79 16.02 -10.87
C PHE A 200 -0.50 16.83 -10.69
N PRO A 201 0.29 16.60 -9.61
CA PRO A 201 0.08 15.62 -8.55
C PRO A 201 -1.10 15.97 -7.64
N SER A 202 -1.96 14.99 -7.38
CA SER A 202 -3.14 15.16 -6.52
C SER A 202 -2.75 15.45 -5.06
N VAL A 203 -3.71 15.91 -4.26
CA VAL A 203 -3.51 16.11 -2.81
C VAL A 203 -3.02 14.82 -2.12
N TYR A 204 -3.55 13.66 -2.51
CA TYR A 204 -3.14 12.37 -1.96
C TYR A 204 -1.70 11.99 -2.35
N CYS A 205 -1.29 12.26 -3.59
CA CYS A 205 0.10 12.09 -4.05
C CYS A 205 1.06 12.99 -3.26
N LYS A 206 0.71 14.28 -3.05
CA LYS A 206 1.51 15.21 -2.23
C LYS A 206 1.67 14.69 -0.78
N THR A 207 0.59 14.19 -0.18
CA THR A 207 0.59 13.60 1.16
C THR A 207 1.42 12.32 1.27
N ARG A 208 1.32 11.39 0.30
CA ARG A 208 2.19 10.20 0.23
C ARG A 208 3.66 10.59 0.12
N ARG A 209 3.98 11.55 -0.76
CA ARG A 209 5.35 12.04 -0.97
C ARG A 209 5.93 12.65 0.30
N ARG A 210 5.16 13.47 1.04
CA ARG A 210 5.56 14.03 2.36
C ARG A 210 5.88 12.92 3.36
N ALA A 211 5.04 11.89 3.47
CA ALA A 211 5.26 10.75 4.36
C ALA A 211 6.51 9.92 3.98
N LEU A 212 6.72 9.67 2.69
CA LEU A 212 7.89 8.95 2.19
C LEU A 212 9.19 9.73 2.41
N ILE A 213 9.21 11.04 2.13
CA ILE A 213 10.36 11.92 2.41
C ILE A 213 10.68 11.89 3.90
N HIS A 214 9.69 12.03 4.77
CA HIS A 214 9.86 11.98 6.23
C HIS A 214 10.52 10.67 6.71
N THR A 215 10.10 9.52 6.17
CA THR A 215 10.75 8.22 6.45
C THR A 215 12.22 8.20 6.03
N ILE A 216 12.52 8.66 4.80
CA ILE A 216 13.89 8.65 4.26
C ILE A 216 14.79 9.64 5.01
N GLU A 217 14.28 10.83 5.33
CA GLU A 217 14.95 11.85 6.14
C GLU A 217 15.35 11.27 7.50
N ARG A 218 14.43 10.60 8.19
CA ARG A 218 14.68 9.99 9.50
C ARG A 218 15.85 9.00 9.48
N PHE A 219 16.02 8.24 8.40
CA PHE A 219 17.17 7.32 8.26
C PHE A 219 18.49 8.07 7.99
N HIS A 220 18.45 9.21 7.31
CA HIS A 220 19.63 10.06 7.07
C HIS A 220 20.04 10.87 8.30
N LEU A 221 19.11 11.17 9.21
CA LEU A 221 19.36 11.90 10.46
C LEU A 221 19.70 10.98 11.66
N ASP A 222 19.65 9.66 11.48
CA ASP A 222 20.02 8.69 12.52
C ASP A 222 21.54 8.50 12.60
N ASP A 223 22.24 9.53 13.08
CA ASP A 223 23.71 9.52 13.28
C ASP A 223 24.18 8.39 14.21
N LYS A 224 23.31 7.89 15.11
CA LYS A 224 23.67 6.86 16.10
C LYS A 224 23.76 5.47 15.51
N ASN A 225 22.82 5.11 14.62
CA ASN A 225 22.89 3.85 13.89
C ASN A 225 23.65 4.00 12.57
N GLY A 226 23.76 5.22 12.02
CA GLY A 226 24.40 5.51 10.74
C GLY A 226 23.58 5.05 9.53
N SER A 227 23.98 5.48 8.34
CA SER A 227 23.30 5.15 7.07
C SER A 227 23.91 3.90 6.41
N VAL A 228 23.06 3.02 5.88
CA VAL A 228 23.42 1.82 5.09
C VAL A 228 22.51 1.72 3.86
N PRO A 229 22.87 0.93 2.82
CA PRO A 229 21.98 0.69 1.69
C PRO A 229 20.69 0.02 2.14
N PHE A 230 19.53 0.47 1.65
CA PHE A 230 18.24 -0.08 2.04
C PHE A 230 17.33 -0.41 0.86
N PHE A 231 16.48 -1.43 1.09
CA PHE A 231 15.27 -1.69 0.33
C PHE A 231 14.06 -1.19 1.15
N CYS A 232 13.19 -0.43 0.51
CA CYS A 232 11.93 0.07 1.06
C CYS A 232 10.79 -0.49 0.22
N PHE A 233 10.02 -1.41 0.81
CA PHE A 233 8.96 -2.14 0.13
C PHE A 233 7.70 -2.18 0.96
N GLY A 234 6.55 -2.21 0.29
CA GLY A 234 5.29 -1.95 0.96
C GLY A 234 4.14 -1.62 0.03
N ASP A 235 2.99 -1.35 0.62
CA ASP A 235 1.89 -0.64 -0.03
C ASP A 235 2.17 0.87 0.03
N PHE A 236 2.81 1.37 -1.02
CA PHE A 236 3.05 2.80 -1.21
C PHE A 236 1.75 3.56 -1.57
N ASN A 237 0.64 2.86 -1.85
CA ASN A 237 -0.60 3.43 -2.34
C ASN A 237 -0.43 4.36 -3.55
N PHE A 238 0.69 4.26 -4.29
CA PHE A 238 0.95 5.04 -5.48
C PHE A 238 -0.13 4.77 -6.53
N ARG A 239 -0.69 5.86 -7.06
CA ARG A 239 -1.76 5.82 -8.05
C ARG A 239 -1.25 6.35 -9.38
N CYS A 240 -1.84 5.86 -10.47
CA CYS A 240 -1.68 6.51 -11.76
C CYS A 240 -2.17 7.97 -11.67
N ASP A 241 -1.56 8.85 -12.48
CA ASP A 241 -1.99 10.21 -12.78
C ASP A 241 -3.45 10.18 -13.28
N THR A 242 -4.38 10.23 -12.33
CA THR A 242 -5.80 9.91 -12.55
C THR A 242 -6.45 10.97 -13.44
N ALA A 243 -6.01 12.23 -13.32
CA ALA A 243 -6.40 13.31 -14.22
C ALA A 243 -5.96 13.00 -15.67
N GLY A 244 -4.71 12.56 -15.87
CA GLY A 244 -4.17 12.13 -17.16
C GLY A 244 -4.88 10.89 -17.73
N VAL A 245 -5.09 9.85 -16.92
CA VAL A 245 -5.79 8.62 -17.31
C VAL A 245 -7.22 8.92 -17.74
N VAL A 246 -7.97 9.70 -16.96
CA VAL A 246 -9.34 10.10 -17.32
C VAL A 246 -9.34 10.93 -18.59
N LYS A 247 -8.38 11.86 -18.77
CA LYS A 247 -8.26 12.64 -20.01
C LYS A 247 -8.01 11.75 -21.24
N GLU A 248 -7.13 10.75 -21.13
CA GLU A 248 -6.83 9.81 -22.22
C GLU A 248 -8.07 8.99 -22.61
N LEU A 249 -8.74 8.38 -21.62
CA LEU A 249 -9.97 7.60 -21.83
C LEU A 249 -11.15 8.43 -22.35
N THR A 250 -11.16 9.75 -22.16
CA THR A 250 -12.32 10.61 -22.44
C THR A 250 -12.12 11.61 -23.57
N ALA A 251 -11.01 11.52 -24.32
CA ALA A 251 -10.65 12.44 -25.39
C ALA A 251 -11.75 12.71 -26.44
N ASN A 252 -12.63 11.74 -26.71
CA ASN A 252 -13.75 11.83 -27.65
C ASN A 252 -15.13 11.67 -26.99
N LEU A 253 -15.24 11.90 -25.68
CA LEU A 253 -16.46 11.66 -24.90
C LEU A 253 -17.03 12.96 -24.30
N VAL A 254 -18.35 12.99 -24.10
CA VAL A 254 -19.06 14.11 -23.46
C VAL A 254 -19.28 13.81 -21.99
N ALA A 255 -18.87 14.73 -21.12
CA ALA A 255 -19.01 14.62 -19.67
C ALA A 255 -20.40 15.08 -19.19
N HIS A 256 -21.12 14.19 -18.50
CA HIS A 256 -22.41 14.46 -17.86
C HIS A 256 -22.28 14.31 -16.35
N ARG A 257 -22.39 15.43 -15.63
CA ARG A 257 -22.41 15.42 -14.14
C ARG A 257 -23.78 15.00 -13.64
N VAL A 258 -23.82 14.05 -12.73
CA VAL A 258 -25.02 13.62 -12.01
C VAL A 258 -24.84 13.94 -10.54
N GLN A 259 -25.73 14.78 -10.01
CA GLN A 259 -25.80 15.12 -8.59
C GLN A 259 -27.05 14.45 -8.00
N SER A 260 -26.85 13.62 -6.99
CA SER A 260 -27.95 13.14 -6.15
C SER A 260 -28.29 14.21 -5.12
N ILE A 261 -29.57 14.58 -5.01
CA ILE A 261 -30.04 15.54 -3.99
C ILE A 261 -30.22 14.85 -2.61
N LYS A 262 -30.18 13.51 -2.58
CA LYS A 262 -30.43 12.70 -1.36
C LYS A 262 -29.19 12.05 -0.75
N THR A 263 -28.06 12.07 -1.45
CA THR A 263 -26.80 11.44 -1.02
C THR A 263 -25.61 12.25 -1.57
N ASP A 264 -24.49 12.29 -0.86
CA ASP A 264 -23.21 12.92 -1.28
C ASP A 264 -22.50 12.13 -2.42
N ASN A 265 -23.29 11.60 -3.35
CA ASN A 265 -22.85 10.75 -4.45
C ASN A 265 -22.87 11.55 -5.75
N THR A 266 -21.99 12.55 -5.83
CA THR A 266 -21.67 13.18 -7.13
C THR A 266 -20.97 12.15 -8.02
N LYS A 267 -21.44 12.02 -9.26
CA LYS A 267 -20.82 11.18 -10.30
C LYS A 267 -20.62 11.95 -11.60
N ILE A 268 -19.69 11.51 -12.42
CA ILE A 268 -19.45 12.00 -13.79
C ILE A 268 -19.54 10.80 -14.72
N HIS A 269 -20.41 10.88 -15.72
CA HIS A 269 -20.57 9.90 -16.79
C HIS A 269 -20.00 10.46 -18.08
N TYR A 270 -19.02 9.77 -18.68
CA TYR A 270 -18.47 10.13 -19.98
C TYR A 270 -19.11 9.25 -21.05
N ARG A 271 -19.83 9.89 -21.99
CA ARG A 271 -20.64 9.22 -23.00
C ARG A 271 -20.11 9.44 -24.41
N ASN A 272 -20.25 8.43 -25.26
CA ASN A 272 -19.92 8.55 -26.68
C ASN A 272 -21.05 9.26 -27.46
N SER A 273 -20.83 9.49 -28.76
CA SER A 273 -21.76 10.22 -29.64
C SER A 273 -23.14 9.56 -29.81
N ILE A 274 -23.28 8.26 -29.55
CA ILE A 274 -24.56 7.52 -29.57
C ILE A 274 -25.21 7.41 -28.18
N GLY A 275 -24.60 8.01 -27.14
CA GLY A 275 -25.16 8.10 -25.79
C GLY A 275 -24.77 6.96 -24.83
N ASN A 276 -23.96 5.99 -25.26
CA ASN A 276 -23.48 4.92 -24.38
C ASN A 276 -22.49 5.48 -23.36
N ASN A 277 -22.60 5.04 -22.10
CA ASN A 277 -21.66 5.37 -21.04
C ASN A 277 -20.38 4.52 -21.17
N ILE A 278 -19.23 5.17 -21.29
CA ILE A 278 -17.93 4.52 -21.47
C ILE A 278 -17.10 4.56 -20.17
N LEU A 279 -17.17 5.65 -19.41
CA LEU A 279 -16.49 5.80 -18.11
C LEU A 279 -17.44 6.44 -17.08
N THR A 280 -17.59 5.81 -15.92
CA THR A 280 -18.22 6.41 -14.73
C THR A 280 -17.15 6.70 -13.68
N LEU A 281 -17.10 7.95 -13.23
CA LEU A 281 -16.22 8.43 -12.17
C LEU A 281 -17.04 8.94 -10.99
N GLY A 282 -16.79 8.42 -9.79
CA GLY A 282 -17.42 8.83 -8.54
C GLY A 282 -16.46 8.68 -7.36
N LYS A 283 -16.85 9.13 -6.16
CA LYS A 283 -15.99 9.12 -4.95
C LYS A 283 -15.29 7.76 -4.72
N LYS A 284 -16.05 6.66 -4.78
CA LYS A 284 -15.54 5.27 -4.73
C LYS A 284 -15.88 4.46 -5.99
N GLU A 285 -15.90 5.09 -7.16
CA GLU A 285 -16.27 4.42 -8.42
C GLU A 285 -15.37 4.89 -9.56
N PHE A 286 -14.87 3.94 -10.34
CA PHE A 286 -14.05 4.13 -11.52
C PHE A 286 -14.34 2.96 -12.47
N SER A 287 -15.47 3.02 -13.18
CA SER A 287 -15.96 1.91 -14.00
C SER A 287 -15.86 2.25 -15.49
N HIS A 288 -15.22 1.39 -16.28
CA HIS A 288 -15.02 1.57 -17.71
C HIS A 288 -15.76 0.46 -18.49
N ALA A 289 -16.24 0.74 -19.71
CA ALA A 289 -16.95 -0.26 -20.52
C ALA A 289 -16.13 -1.56 -20.72
N ASP A 290 -14.83 -1.41 -20.99
CA ASP A 290 -13.87 -2.51 -21.15
C ASP A 290 -12.95 -2.68 -19.91
N HIS A 291 -13.46 -2.47 -18.69
CA HIS A 291 -12.65 -2.37 -17.46
C HIS A 291 -11.59 -3.49 -17.32
N GLN A 292 -11.99 -4.74 -17.57
CA GLN A 292 -11.15 -5.92 -17.31
C GLN A 292 -10.02 -6.16 -18.31
N LEU A 293 -10.02 -5.43 -19.43
CA LEU A 293 -8.97 -5.49 -20.44
C LEU A 293 -8.17 -4.19 -20.49
N LYS A 294 -8.85 -3.04 -20.46
CA LYS A 294 -8.25 -1.75 -20.83
C LYS A 294 -7.09 -1.32 -19.93
N PHE A 295 -7.13 -1.70 -18.65
CA PHE A 295 -6.11 -1.34 -17.65
C PHE A 295 -4.95 -2.32 -17.54
N LYS A 296 -4.96 -3.42 -18.31
CA LYS A 296 -3.85 -4.38 -18.41
C LYS A 296 -2.91 -4.07 -19.59
N GLU A 297 -3.25 -3.07 -20.40
CA GLU A 297 -2.45 -2.61 -21.54
C GLU A 297 -1.31 -1.65 -21.11
N TYR A 298 -0.18 -1.68 -21.83
CA TYR A 298 1.01 -0.88 -21.51
C TYR A 298 0.82 0.65 -21.45
N TRP A 299 -0.23 1.21 -22.08
CA TRP A 299 -0.44 2.67 -22.11
C TRP A 299 -0.63 3.27 -20.71
N LEU A 300 -1.20 2.50 -19.77
CA LEU A 300 -1.48 2.95 -18.40
C LEU A 300 -0.18 3.27 -17.63
N LYS A 301 0.91 2.55 -17.93
CA LYS A 301 2.21 2.75 -17.27
C LYS A 301 2.80 4.14 -17.55
N ASN A 302 2.42 4.80 -18.64
CA ASN A 302 2.80 6.21 -18.91
C ASN A 302 2.20 7.21 -17.90
N PHE A 303 1.30 6.75 -17.02
CA PHE A 303 0.67 7.53 -15.96
C PHE A 303 1.16 7.13 -14.55
N ASP A 304 2.04 6.13 -14.41
CA ASP A 304 2.70 5.81 -13.13
C ASP A 304 3.86 6.78 -12.85
N LYS A 305 3.54 7.96 -12.31
CA LYS A 305 4.45 9.11 -12.20
C LYS A 305 4.84 9.51 -10.77
N GLU A 306 4.31 8.84 -9.74
CA GLU A 306 4.54 9.29 -8.35
C GLU A 306 6.01 9.20 -7.91
N LEU A 307 6.78 8.28 -8.50
CA LEU A 307 8.21 8.08 -8.22
C LEU A 307 9.12 9.09 -8.94
N GLU A 308 8.70 9.71 -10.04
CA GLU A 308 9.54 10.58 -10.89
C GLU A 308 10.36 11.63 -10.09
N PRO A 309 9.77 12.37 -9.12
CA PRO A 309 10.50 13.41 -8.38
C PRO A 309 11.49 12.89 -7.33
N LEU A 310 11.58 11.56 -7.15
CA LEU A 310 12.41 10.90 -6.14
C LEU A 310 13.51 10.01 -6.75
N THR A 311 13.64 9.96 -8.08
CA THR A 311 14.54 9.05 -8.82
C THR A 311 16.03 9.20 -8.50
N GLU A 312 16.48 10.33 -7.95
CA GLU A 312 17.86 10.50 -7.44
C GLU A 312 18.09 9.90 -6.04
N ILE A 313 17.01 9.63 -5.30
CA ILE A 313 17.01 9.21 -3.89
C ILE A 313 16.62 7.73 -3.76
N LEU A 314 15.65 7.29 -4.57
CA LEU A 314 15.17 5.93 -4.68
C LEU A 314 15.11 5.50 -6.15
N ILE A 315 15.57 4.29 -6.41
CA ILE A 315 15.48 3.62 -7.70
C ILE A 315 14.56 2.40 -7.59
N GLU A 316 14.04 1.95 -8.72
CA GLU A 316 13.19 0.77 -8.86
C GLU A 316 13.62 -0.03 -10.09
N TYR A 317 13.42 -1.35 -10.04
CA TYR A 317 13.57 -2.19 -11.23
C TYR A 317 12.42 -1.99 -12.23
N PRO A 318 12.65 -2.20 -13.53
CA PRO A 318 11.59 -2.13 -14.54
C PRO A 318 10.40 -3.06 -14.22
N ILE A 319 9.28 -2.45 -13.82
CA ILE A 319 7.98 -3.15 -13.66
C ILE A 319 7.52 -3.69 -15.02
N ASN A 320 7.34 -5.00 -15.14
CA ASN A 320 6.84 -5.65 -16.35
C ASN A 320 5.50 -6.39 -16.14
N PHE A 321 4.91 -6.27 -14.95
CA PHE A 321 3.64 -6.86 -14.54
C PHE A 321 2.49 -5.83 -14.57
N ILE A 322 1.25 -6.31 -14.64
CA ILE A 322 0.02 -5.49 -14.60
C ILE A 322 -0.17 -4.80 -13.23
N PRO A 323 -1.03 -3.77 -13.11
CA PRO A 323 -1.32 -3.13 -11.81
C PRO A 323 -1.68 -4.14 -10.71
N SER A 324 -1.12 -3.97 -9.50
CA SER A 324 -1.28 -4.90 -8.37
C SER A 324 -2.63 -4.76 -7.63
N TYR A 325 -3.37 -3.69 -7.90
CA TYR A 325 -4.61 -3.30 -7.22
C TYR A 325 -5.54 -2.52 -8.17
N PRO A 326 -6.89 -2.57 -8.05
CA PRO A 326 -7.69 -3.35 -7.09
C PRO A 326 -8.31 -4.61 -7.71
N PHE A 327 -7.83 -5.80 -7.39
CA PHE A 327 -8.44 -7.04 -7.90
C PHE A 327 -9.77 -7.37 -7.19
N GLU A 328 -10.62 -8.17 -7.84
CA GLU A 328 -11.81 -8.76 -7.23
C GLU A 328 -11.43 -9.82 -6.19
N GLU A 329 -12.11 -9.80 -5.05
CA GLU A 329 -11.88 -10.70 -3.91
C GLU A 329 -12.62 -12.05 -4.04
N ASP A 330 -13.21 -12.35 -5.21
CA ASP A 330 -13.86 -13.64 -5.49
C ASP A 330 -12.94 -14.58 -6.32
N PRO A 331 -12.56 -15.76 -5.77
CA PRO A 331 -11.84 -16.81 -6.49
C PRO A 331 -12.39 -17.25 -7.85
N GLU A 332 -13.67 -17.02 -8.15
CA GLU A 332 -14.24 -17.30 -9.49
C GLU A 332 -13.85 -16.23 -10.54
N MET A 333 -13.38 -15.06 -10.10
CA MET A 333 -13.01 -13.90 -10.93
C MET A 333 -11.54 -13.45 -10.70
N PRO A 334 -10.55 -14.37 -10.69
CA PRO A 334 -9.23 -14.15 -10.10
C PRO A 334 -8.32 -13.16 -10.84
N THR A 335 -8.73 -12.69 -12.02
CA THR A 335 -7.99 -11.74 -12.85
C THR A 335 -8.67 -10.39 -12.99
N ASP A 336 -9.87 -10.23 -12.45
CA ASP A 336 -10.69 -9.04 -12.69
C ASP A 336 -10.38 -7.95 -11.67
N TYR A 337 -10.55 -6.70 -12.08
CA TYR A 337 -10.41 -5.51 -11.26
C TYR A 337 -11.79 -5.02 -10.77
N MET A 338 -11.84 -4.62 -9.51
CA MET A 338 -12.95 -3.88 -8.92
C MET A 338 -13.09 -2.51 -9.56
N SER A 339 -14.32 -2.14 -9.94
CA SER A 339 -14.68 -0.80 -10.43
C SER A 339 -14.66 0.31 -9.35
N THR A 340 -13.89 0.17 -8.26
CA THR A 340 -13.86 1.10 -7.12
C THR A 340 -12.77 2.17 -7.21
N ARG A 341 -11.66 1.88 -7.89
CA ARG A 341 -10.49 2.77 -8.10
C ARG A 341 -9.92 2.57 -9.50
N CYS A 342 -9.13 3.54 -9.98
CA CYS A 342 -8.30 3.33 -11.15
C CYS A 342 -7.21 2.30 -10.81
N PRO A 343 -7.05 1.20 -11.59
CA PRO A 343 -5.97 0.25 -11.37
C PRO A 343 -4.60 0.94 -11.34
N SER A 344 -3.76 0.55 -10.38
CA SER A 344 -2.46 1.18 -10.10
C SER A 344 -1.44 0.19 -9.51
N TRP A 345 -0.15 0.51 -9.66
CA TRP A 345 0.94 -0.19 -8.97
C TRP A 345 1.14 0.42 -7.58
N CYS A 346 0.24 0.04 -6.65
CA CYS A 346 0.26 0.49 -5.26
C CYS A 346 1.44 -0.11 -4.48
N ASP A 347 1.68 -1.41 -4.68
CA ASP A 347 2.72 -2.19 -4.06
C ASP A 347 4.04 -1.98 -4.81
N ARG A 348 5.13 -1.64 -4.11
CA ARG A 348 6.43 -1.35 -4.74
C ARG A 348 7.61 -1.91 -3.96
N ILE A 349 8.72 -2.16 -4.66
CA ILE A 349 10.02 -2.50 -4.06
C ILE A 349 11.07 -1.49 -4.55
N LEU A 350 11.23 -0.42 -3.77
CA LEU A 350 12.19 0.65 -4.03
C LEU A 350 13.49 0.41 -3.27
N MET A 351 14.59 1.02 -3.71
CA MET A 351 15.88 0.90 -3.04
C MET A 351 16.75 2.14 -3.21
N THR A 352 17.69 2.36 -2.29
CA THR A 352 18.71 3.41 -2.46
C THR A 352 19.65 3.10 -3.63
N PRO A 353 20.16 4.09 -4.39
CA PRO A 353 21.14 3.87 -5.45
C PRO A 353 22.37 3.04 -5.04
N GLN A 354 22.76 3.10 -3.77
CA GLN A 354 23.85 2.33 -3.16
C GLN A 354 23.63 0.80 -3.22
N VAL A 355 22.39 0.33 -3.40
CA VAL A 355 22.11 -1.11 -3.55
C VAL A 355 22.83 -1.68 -4.78
N ASN A 356 22.95 -0.92 -5.88
CA ASN A 356 23.68 -1.33 -7.09
C ASN A 356 25.14 -1.73 -6.83
N ASP A 357 25.79 -1.14 -5.81
CA ASP A 357 27.17 -1.47 -5.45
C ASP A 357 27.28 -2.89 -4.84
N ILE A 358 26.22 -3.35 -4.15
CA ILE A 358 26.20 -4.57 -3.32
C ILE A 358 25.41 -5.75 -3.92
N ILE A 359 24.66 -5.59 -5.01
CA ILE A 359 23.98 -6.68 -5.72
C ILE A 359 24.78 -7.21 -6.92
N ALA A 360 24.60 -8.47 -7.31
CA ALA A 360 25.07 -8.96 -8.61
C ALA A 360 24.34 -8.22 -9.75
N CYS A 361 25.04 -7.98 -10.87
CA CYS A 361 24.46 -7.25 -11.99
C CYS A 361 23.61 -8.18 -12.86
N ASN A 362 22.45 -7.70 -13.32
CA ASN A 362 21.53 -8.38 -14.25
C ASN A 362 20.87 -9.69 -13.79
N GLU A 363 21.12 -10.14 -12.56
CA GLU A 363 20.45 -11.31 -11.96
C GLU A 363 19.33 -10.88 -11.01
N TRP A 364 18.19 -10.47 -11.59
CA TRP A 364 17.00 -10.05 -10.85
C TRP A 364 15.71 -10.47 -11.55
N LYS A 365 14.63 -10.68 -10.79
CA LYS A 365 13.26 -10.87 -11.29
C LYS A 365 12.32 -10.04 -10.43
N TYR A 366 11.50 -9.17 -11.05
CA TYR A 366 10.55 -8.31 -10.35
C TYR A 366 9.15 -8.51 -10.94
N ASP A 367 8.24 -9.09 -10.17
CA ASP A 367 7.02 -9.72 -10.72
C ASP A 367 5.91 -9.91 -9.65
N ILE A 368 4.71 -10.30 -10.09
CA ILE A 368 3.56 -10.65 -9.23
C ILE A 368 3.58 -12.14 -8.82
N ILE A 369 3.08 -12.45 -7.63
CA ILE A 369 2.74 -13.82 -7.18
C ILE A 369 1.24 -14.05 -7.45
N GLY A 370 0.87 -15.19 -8.04
CA GLY A 370 -0.53 -15.52 -8.32
C GLY A 370 -1.20 -14.63 -9.38
N GLU A 371 -0.53 -14.35 -10.51
CA GLU A 371 -1.09 -13.51 -11.60
C GLU A 371 -2.50 -13.95 -12.04
N SER A 372 -2.72 -15.27 -12.16
CA SER A 372 -4.02 -15.88 -12.50
C SER A 372 -4.82 -16.41 -11.30
N VAL A 373 -4.44 -16.05 -10.07
CA VAL A 373 -5.00 -16.56 -8.81
C VAL A 373 -5.61 -15.41 -7.99
N CYS A 374 -6.72 -15.63 -7.31
CA CYS A 374 -7.31 -14.61 -6.41
C CYS A 374 -6.50 -14.58 -5.11
N MET A 375 -5.74 -13.50 -4.90
CA MET A 375 -4.83 -13.33 -3.76
C MET A 375 -5.30 -12.24 -2.77
N GLY A 376 -6.56 -11.78 -2.90
CA GLY A 376 -7.07 -10.55 -2.29
C GLY A 376 -7.15 -9.38 -3.29
N ASP A 377 -7.56 -8.20 -2.81
CA ASP A 377 -7.68 -6.99 -3.64
C ASP A 377 -6.32 -6.41 -4.06
N HIS A 378 -5.27 -6.71 -3.31
CA HIS A 378 -3.87 -6.57 -3.68
C HIS A 378 -3.27 -7.94 -4.02
N LYS A 379 -2.52 -8.04 -5.13
CA LYS A 379 -1.66 -9.20 -5.39
C LYS A 379 -0.24 -8.97 -4.87
N PRO A 380 0.37 -9.93 -4.15
CA PRO A 380 1.75 -9.79 -3.70
C PRO A 380 2.71 -9.60 -4.87
N ILE A 381 3.72 -8.76 -4.67
CA ILE A 381 4.84 -8.61 -5.60
C ILE A 381 6.13 -9.09 -4.93
N TYR A 382 7.07 -9.56 -5.74
CA TYR A 382 8.38 -9.97 -5.26
C TYR A 382 9.52 -9.50 -6.16
N LEU A 383 10.66 -9.21 -5.53
CA LEU A 383 11.94 -8.98 -6.18
C LEU A 383 12.91 -10.07 -5.72
N THR A 384 13.49 -10.83 -6.65
CA THR A 384 14.71 -11.59 -6.39
C THR A 384 15.94 -10.82 -6.83
N VAL A 385 17.02 -10.90 -6.04
CA VAL A 385 18.36 -10.37 -6.35
C VAL A 385 19.42 -11.27 -5.70
N ARG A 386 20.63 -11.30 -6.26
CA ARG A 386 21.80 -11.87 -5.56
C ARG A 386 22.58 -10.79 -4.81
N LEU A 387 22.79 -10.97 -3.51
CA LEU A 387 23.56 -10.07 -2.65
C LEU A 387 25.04 -10.49 -2.62
N LYS A 388 25.92 -9.59 -3.06
CA LYS A 388 27.37 -9.80 -3.01
C LYS A 388 27.83 -9.98 -1.56
N GLN A 389 28.66 -10.98 -1.29
CA GLN A 389 29.22 -11.18 0.05
C GLN A 389 30.27 -10.12 0.42
N ASN A 390 30.50 -9.97 1.74
CA ASN A 390 31.62 -9.21 2.34
C ASN A 390 31.78 -7.75 1.85
N LYS A 391 30.67 -7.05 1.57
CA LYS A 391 30.69 -5.61 1.24
C LYS A 391 30.72 -4.71 2.47
N GLY A 392 30.53 -5.27 3.66
CA GLY A 392 30.56 -4.56 4.94
C GLY A 392 29.48 -3.48 5.04
N SER A 393 29.75 -2.47 5.86
CA SER A 393 29.00 -1.22 5.85
C SER A 393 29.65 -0.24 4.87
N MET A 394 28.93 0.14 3.83
CA MET A 394 29.35 1.21 2.91
C MET A 394 29.50 2.54 3.66
N SER A 395 30.40 3.42 3.21
CA SER A 395 30.52 4.76 3.78
C SER A 395 29.24 5.58 3.50
N PRO A 396 28.75 6.38 4.46
CA PRO A 396 27.59 7.23 4.24
C PRO A 396 27.83 8.20 3.08
N ARG A 397 27.06 8.06 2.00
CA ARG A 397 26.93 9.15 1.02
C ARG A 397 26.15 10.26 1.71
N LYS A 398 26.60 11.51 1.59
CA LYS A 398 25.85 12.66 2.12
C LYS A 398 24.43 12.64 1.54
N ALA A 399 23.43 12.94 2.38
CA ALA A 399 22.05 13.13 1.93
C ALA A 399 22.02 13.98 0.65
N PRO A 400 21.39 13.51 -0.45
CA PRO A 400 21.35 14.25 -1.71
C PRO A 400 20.84 15.67 -1.48
N ASN A 401 21.39 16.66 -2.20
CA ASN A 401 20.89 18.04 -2.11
C ASN A 401 19.39 18.10 -2.41
N LEU A 402 18.91 17.27 -3.34
CA LEU A 402 17.49 17.09 -3.62
C LEU A 402 16.67 16.69 -2.38
N LEU A 403 17.15 15.78 -1.55
CA LEU A 403 16.42 15.37 -0.33
C LEU A 403 16.23 16.57 0.61
N LYS A 404 17.26 17.40 0.79
CA LYS A 404 17.16 18.63 1.60
C LYS A 404 16.18 19.64 1.02
N THR A 405 16.25 19.90 -0.28
CA THR A 405 15.32 20.81 -0.96
C THR A 405 13.88 20.29 -0.91
N LEU A 406 13.67 18.98 -1.03
CA LEU A 406 12.36 18.35 -0.88
C LEU A 406 11.85 18.46 0.56
N MET A 407 12.69 18.25 1.57
CA MET A 407 12.36 18.47 2.98
C MET A 407 11.94 19.92 3.24
N GLU A 408 12.75 20.90 2.82
CA GLU A 408 12.44 22.33 2.93
C GLU A 408 11.10 22.66 2.27
N ASN A 409 10.84 22.17 1.06
CA ASN A 409 9.55 22.35 0.37
C ASN A 409 8.38 21.69 1.13
N THR A 410 8.55 20.50 1.73
CA THR A 410 7.48 19.86 2.50
C THR A 410 7.18 20.55 3.84
N MET A 411 8.15 21.28 4.39
CA MET A 411 8.05 22.07 5.63
C MET A 411 7.49 23.48 5.40
N VAL A 412 7.82 24.12 4.28
CA VAL A 412 7.32 25.47 3.93
C VAL A 412 5.86 25.44 3.47
N ASP A 413 5.37 24.31 2.95
CA ASP A 413 3.98 24.14 2.53
C ASP A 413 3.03 23.81 3.69
N ASP A 414 3.06 24.66 4.72
CA ASP A 414 2.03 24.73 5.77
C ASP A 414 0.71 25.34 5.25
N SER A 415 0.74 25.98 4.07
CA SER A 415 -0.43 26.45 3.33
C SER A 415 -1.40 25.32 2.95
N LEU A 416 -0.88 24.15 2.54
CA LEU A 416 -1.72 23.00 2.15
C LEU A 416 -2.65 22.50 3.27
N TRP A 417 -2.32 22.72 4.55
CA TRP A 417 -3.18 22.28 5.66
C TRP A 417 -4.51 23.05 5.70
N MET A 418 -4.46 24.35 5.40
CA MET A 418 -5.61 25.25 5.45
C MET A 418 -6.58 25.06 4.27
N GLU A 419 -6.11 24.56 3.13
CA GLU A 419 -7.01 24.23 2.02
C GLU A 419 -7.71 22.87 2.22
N GLN A 420 -7.04 21.90 2.82
CA GLN A 420 -7.61 20.57 3.11
C GLN A 420 -8.65 20.59 4.24
N SER A 421 -8.44 21.39 5.29
CA SER A 421 -9.42 21.50 6.38
C SER A 421 -10.75 22.13 5.98
N ASN A 422 -10.79 22.85 4.85
CA ASN A 422 -11.96 23.63 4.40
C ASN A 422 -12.86 22.90 3.38
N VAL A 423 -12.58 21.64 3.04
CA VAL A 423 -13.37 20.87 2.07
C VAL A 423 -14.74 20.46 2.63
N GLU A 424 -14.96 20.47 3.95
CA GLU A 424 -16.29 20.32 4.57
C GLU A 424 -17.08 21.64 4.69
N ASP A 425 -16.41 22.81 4.68
CA ASP A 425 -17.04 24.13 4.97
C ASP A 425 -17.13 25.09 3.77
N ALA A 426 -16.64 24.72 2.57
CA ALA A 426 -16.77 25.50 1.34
C ALA A 426 -18.20 25.54 0.75
N SER A 427 -19.23 25.63 1.60
CA SER A 427 -20.64 25.69 1.25
C SER A 427 -21.15 27.09 0.85
N THR A 428 -20.27 28.10 0.70
CA THR A 428 -20.63 29.41 0.11
C THR A 428 -19.45 30.15 -0.55
N SER A 429 -19.06 29.76 -1.77
CA SER A 429 -18.86 30.73 -2.88
C SER A 429 -18.46 30.05 -4.19
N ALA A 430 -19.28 30.25 -5.23
CA ALA A 430 -18.89 29.86 -6.58
C ALA A 430 -17.96 30.93 -7.18
N LYS A 431 -16.73 30.54 -7.52
CA LYS A 431 -15.94 31.23 -8.55
C LYS A 431 -15.53 30.22 -9.62
N SER A 432 -16.16 30.36 -10.78
CA SER A 432 -15.94 29.55 -11.97
C SER A 432 -14.67 29.95 -12.70
N ILE A 433 -13.81 28.99 -13.04
CA ILE A 433 -13.10 28.98 -14.33
C ILE A 433 -12.97 27.52 -14.77
N PHE A 434 -13.74 27.09 -15.77
CA PHE A 434 -13.33 26.12 -16.80
C PHE A 434 -14.36 26.16 -17.94
N ASN A 435 -13.87 26.39 -19.17
CA ASN A 435 -14.71 26.37 -20.35
C ASN A 435 -14.95 24.92 -20.79
N SER A 436 -16.16 24.42 -20.55
CA SER A 436 -16.72 23.25 -21.24
C SER A 436 -18.22 23.47 -21.41
N GLN A 437 -18.81 22.99 -22.49
CA GLN A 437 -20.26 23.10 -22.70
C GLN A 437 -20.99 22.09 -21.79
N TYR A 438 -21.40 22.54 -20.61
CA TYR A 438 -22.09 21.69 -19.62
C TYR A 438 -23.59 21.60 -19.90
N ILE A 439 -24.13 20.38 -19.94
CA ILE A 439 -25.57 20.11 -19.92
C ILE A 439 -25.95 19.60 -18.53
N MET A 440 -26.65 20.43 -17.76
CA MET A 440 -27.21 20.08 -16.46
C MET A 440 -28.58 19.42 -16.65
N VAL A 441 -28.70 18.14 -16.29
CA VAL A 441 -29.98 17.40 -16.36
C VAL A 441 -30.64 17.40 -14.99
N LYS A 442 -31.77 18.10 -14.84
CA LYS A 442 -32.62 18.00 -13.64
C LYS A 442 -33.40 16.68 -13.67
N ALA A 443 -33.49 16.01 -12.53
CA ALA A 443 -34.36 14.86 -12.37
C ALA A 443 -35.83 15.25 -12.57
N ILE A 444 -36.56 14.49 -13.38
CA ILE A 444 -37.99 14.68 -13.60
C ILE A 444 -38.75 13.91 -12.52
N SER A 445 -39.48 14.62 -11.65
CA SER A 445 -40.39 14.00 -10.68
C SER A 445 -41.60 13.41 -11.41
N PRO A 446 -42.00 12.16 -11.13
CA PRO A 446 -43.25 11.61 -11.67
C PRO A 446 -44.46 12.29 -10.99
N ASN A 447 -45.20 13.08 -11.76
CA ASN A 447 -46.51 13.56 -11.36
C ASN A 447 -47.50 12.38 -11.38
N ILE A 448 -48.01 11.98 -10.20
CA ILE A 448 -49.21 11.13 -10.10
C ILE A 448 -50.27 11.89 -9.32
N SER A 449 -51.45 11.98 -9.95
CA SER A 449 -52.60 12.78 -9.54
C SER A 449 -53.35 12.23 -8.32
N LYS A 450 -53.84 13.13 -7.47
CA LYS A 450 -54.78 12.80 -6.38
C LYS A 450 -56.17 12.43 -6.90
N VAL A 451 -56.81 11.46 -6.25
CA VAL A 451 -58.28 11.31 -6.14
C VAL A 451 -58.58 10.92 -4.67
N GLY A 452 -59.59 11.53 -4.03
CA GLY A 452 -60.05 11.17 -2.65
C GLY A 452 -60.86 9.84 -2.65
N LYS A 453 -61.37 9.26 -1.55
CA LYS A 453 -61.92 9.73 -0.25
C LYS A 453 -62.00 8.50 0.72
N ASP A 454 -62.25 8.54 2.05
CA ASP A 454 -62.60 9.60 3.02
C ASP A 454 -62.22 9.24 4.49
N GLU A 455 -62.13 10.28 5.33
CA GLU A 455 -62.53 10.46 6.76
C GLU A 455 -62.62 9.31 7.79
N SER A 456 -61.87 9.45 8.92
CA SER A 456 -62.47 9.62 10.28
C SER A 456 -61.43 9.93 11.41
N ILE A 457 -61.61 11.10 12.06
CA ILE A 457 -61.49 11.40 13.53
C ILE A 457 -60.27 10.78 14.30
N CYS A 458 -59.14 11.48 14.54
CA CYS A 458 -58.85 12.47 15.63
C CYS A 458 -58.61 11.86 17.06
N PRO A 459 -57.86 12.53 17.97
CA PRO A 459 -56.46 12.97 17.86
C PRO A 459 -55.62 12.77 19.15
N GLU A 460 -54.28 12.63 19.10
CA GLU A 460 -53.44 13.00 20.26
C GLU A 460 -51.98 13.34 19.91
N LYS A 461 -51.30 14.10 20.78
CA LYS A 461 -49.99 14.72 20.55
C LYS A 461 -48.86 14.01 21.29
N LEU A 462 -47.67 14.04 20.67
CA LEU A 462 -46.31 14.02 21.23
C LEU A 462 -46.20 13.88 22.76
N ASN A 463 -45.40 12.94 23.28
CA ASN A 463 -43.94 13.13 23.29
C ASN A 463 -43.12 11.85 23.53
N THR A 464 -41.88 11.89 23.01
CA THR A 464 -40.64 11.21 23.48
C THR A 464 -40.69 9.78 24.03
N ASP A 465 -39.97 8.86 23.37
CA ASP A 465 -38.71 8.38 23.95
C ASP A 465 -37.72 7.85 22.90
N HIS A 466 -36.43 8.09 23.11
CA HIS A 466 -35.35 7.70 22.21
C HIS A 466 -34.73 6.35 22.62
N SER A 467 -34.91 5.32 21.80
CA SER A 467 -34.12 4.08 21.86
C SER A 467 -33.95 3.45 20.48
N GLY A 468 -33.27 4.17 19.57
CA GLY A 468 -32.88 3.69 18.24
C GLY A 468 -31.43 3.23 18.21
N VAL A 469 -31.20 1.92 18.12
CA VAL A 469 -29.85 1.33 18.00
C VAL A 469 -29.24 1.72 16.65
N LEU A 470 -28.07 2.39 16.67
CA LEU A 470 -27.27 2.61 15.47
C LEU A 470 -26.53 1.33 15.07
N LEU A 471 -27.11 0.57 14.16
CA LEU A 471 -26.34 -0.38 13.35
C LEU A 471 -25.53 0.42 12.32
N LYS A 472 -24.21 0.26 12.38
CA LYS A 472 -23.24 0.94 11.53
C LYS A 472 -23.06 0.11 10.26
N GLU A 473 -23.61 0.56 9.13
CA GLU A 473 -23.43 -0.12 7.84
C GLU A 473 -21.95 -0.17 7.44
N THR A 474 -21.40 -1.38 7.40
CA THR A 474 -20.15 -1.69 6.71
C THR A 474 -20.36 -1.48 5.22
N THR A 475 -19.54 -0.63 4.59
CA THR A 475 -19.43 -0.62 3.13
C THR A 475 -18.47 -1.73 2.74
N VAL A 476 -18.96 -2.64 1.90
CA VAL A 476 -18.14 -3.51 1.05
C VAL A 476 -17.20 -2.62 0.22
#